data_AF-A0A6I7PTA1-F1
#
_entry.id   AF-A0A6I7PTA1-F1
#
_cell.length_a   1.000
_cell.length_b   1.000
_cell.length_c   1.000
_cell.angle_alpha   90.00
_cell.angle_beta   90.00
_cell.angle_gamma   90.00
#
_symmetry.space_group_name_H-M   'P 1'
#
loop_
_entity.id
_entity.type
_entity.pdbx_description
1 polymer ?
#
loop_
_entity_poly.entity_id
_entity_poly.type
_entity_poly.pdbx_seq_one_letter_code
_entity_poly.pdbx_strand_id
1 'polypeptide(L)'
;MPRVKPWIFLSLAVALGAGAAIGRVHLSNSVGTPVADAGRAESAAAGAVAPAGGAYGVFVSLPDGPPRVHTGEHDAMGRPVTVSCVSCHTSMEPNLARRTAADPPMQFHQGLTYAHGQLSCVSCHNPHDYNTLRLADGAAVPYPEVMTMCSQCHAPQARDWTYGAHGGMTGYWDLSRGARHRKSCIDCHDPHAPAFPSMTPTFKPVDRFLTPHRTGGAHE
;
A
#
# COMPACT_ATOMS: atom_id res chain seq x y z
N MET A 1 -6.48 52.58 34.91
CA MET A 1 -7.57 53.38 34.31
C MET A 1 -7.95 52.76 32.97
N PRO A 2 -9.13 52.16 32.81
CA PRO A 2 -9.57 51.56 31.55
C PRO A 2 -10.22 52.63 30.66
N ARG A 3 -9.88 52.68 29.37
CA ARG A 3 -10.49 53.59 28.40
C ARG A 3 -11.39 52.78 27.46
N VAL A 4 -12.69 53.03 27.57
CA VAL A 4 -13.79 52.39 26.85
C VAL A 4 -14.24 53.24 25.64
N LYS A 5 -14.43 52.57 24.48
CA LYS A 5 -15.37 52.80 23.34
C LYS A 5 -15.30 54.12 22.54
N PRO A 6 -15.79 54.21 21.25
CA PRO A 6 -17.00 53.59 20.63
C PRO A 6 -16.76 52.88 19.27
N TRP A 7 -17.49 51.83 18.84
CA TRP A 7 -18.88 51.73 18.35
C TRP A 7 -19.21 52.71 17.21
N ILE A 8 -18.93 52.29 15.97
CA ILE A 8 -19.44 52.90 14.73
C ILE A 8 -20.38 51.91 14.05
N PHE A 9 -21.56 52.42 13.71
CA PHE A 9 -22.66 51.73 13.06
C PHE A 9 -22.43 51.53 11.55
N LEU A 10 -22.72 50.30 11.12
CA LEU A 10 -23.52 49.89 9.95
C LEU A 10 -23.67 50.85 8.75
N SER A 11 -23.34 50.36 7.55
CA SER A 11 -24.10 50.66 6.34
C SER A 11 -24.09 49.45 5.40
N LEU A 12 -25.26 48.87 5.25
CA LEU A 12 -25.61 47.76 4.37
C LEU A 12 -25.88 48.33 2.97
N ALA A 13 -25.04 48.01 1.98
CA ALA A 13 -25.33 48.31 0.58
C ALA A 13 -25.85 47.03 -0.09
N VAL A 14 -27.16 47.00 -0.35
CA VAL A 14 -27.80 45.98 -1.17
C VAL A 14 -27.66 46.41 -2.63
N ALA A 15 -26.91 45.64 -3.42
CA ALA A 15 -26.88 45.76 -4.87
C ALA A 15 -27.72 44.63 -5.48
N LEU A 16 -28.83 45.02 -6.13
CA LEU A 16 -29.59 44.13 -7.00
C LEU A 16 -28.79 43.89 -8.29
N GLY A 17 -28.48 42.62 -8.57
CA GLY A 17 -27.97 42.16 -9.86
C GLY A 17 -28.88 41.07 -10.42
N ALA A 18 -29.60 41.40 -11.49
CA ALA A 18 -30.37 40.46 -12.30
C ALA A 18 -29.42 39.62 -13.19
N GLY A 19 -29.72 38.32 -13.34
CA GLY A 19 -29.01 37.47 -14.29
C GLY A 19 -29.54 36.04 -14.31
N ALA A 20 -30.35 35.74 -15.32
CA ALA A 20 -30.94 34.44 -15.60
C ALA A 20 -29.91 33.42 -16.14
N ALA A 21 -30.04 32.15 -15.75
CA ALA A 21 -29.83 30.99 -16.65
C ALA A 21 -30.29 29.70 -15.93
N ILE A 22 -31.41 29.14 -16.39
CA ILE A 22 -31.87 27.80 -16.02
C ILE A 22 -31.01 26.81 -16.83
N GLY A 23 -30.00 26.22 -16.18
CA GLY A 23 -29.25 25.08 -16.69
C GLY A 23 -29.84 23.77 -16.16
N ARG A 24 -30.52 23.02 -17.02
CA ARG A 24 -30.95 21.63 -16.74
C ARG A 24 -29.70 20.76 -16.55
N VAL A 25 -29.43 20.35 -15.31
CA VAL A 25 -28.47 19.27 -15.03
C VAL A 25 -29.24 17.94 -15.16
N HIS A 26 -28.87 17.16 -16.18
CA HIS A 26 -29.29 15.78 -16.32
C HIS A 26 -28.62 14.93 -15.22
N LEU A 27 -29.42 14.45 -14.26
CA LEU A 27 -29.03 13.41 -13.32
C LEU A 27 -29.14 12.06 -14.04
N SER A 28 -28.00 11.54 -14.52
CA SER A 28 -27.90 10.12 -14.92
C SER A 28 -27.69 9.29 -13.67
N ASN A 29 -28.75 8.64 -13.18
CA ASN A 29 -28.67 7.57 -12.21
C ASN A 29 -28.11 6.32 -12.88
N SER A 30 -26.82 6.03 -12.71
CA SER A 30 -26.27 4.69 -12.95
C SER A 30 -26.46 3.85 -11.70
N VAL A 31 -27.47 2.97 -11.77
CA VAL A 31 -27.75 1.90 -10.82
C VAL A 31 -26.51 1.00 -10.69
N GLY A 32 -25.98 0.89 -9.48
CA GLY A 32 -24.86 0.01 -9.16
C GLY A 32 -25.25 -1.46 -9.30
N THR A 33 -24.46 -2.20 -10.07
CA THR A 33 -24.50 -3.67 -10.12
C THR A 33 -23.93 -4.25 -8.82
N PRO A 34 -24.54 -5.29 -8.23
CA PRO A 34 -24.02 -5.91 -7.01
C PRO A 34 -22.71 -6.66 -7.31
N VAL A 35 -21.72 -6.45 -6.44
CA VAL A 35 -20.44 -7.14 -6.47
C VAL A 35 -20.66 -8.58 -5.98
N ALA A 36 -20.52 -9.56 -6.88
CA ALA A 36 -20.56 -10.96 -6.53
C ALA A 36 -19.24 -11.37 -5.85
N ASP A 37 -19.38 -12.12 -4.76
CA ASP A 37 -18.30 -12.72 -3.96
C ASP A 37 -17.51 -13.72 -4.83
N ALA A 38 -16.32 -13.29 -5.29
CA ALA A 38 -15.42 -14.14 -6.05
C ALA A 38 -14.54 -14.93 -5.07
N GLY A 39 -15.00 -16.13 -4.74
CA GLY A 39 -14.18 -17.16 -4.12
C GLY A 39 -12.90 -17.40 -4.92
N ARG A 40 -11.84 -17.74 -4.19
CA ARG A 40 -10.49 -18.10 -4.67
C ARG A 40 -10.50 -18.77 -6.05
N ALA A 41 -10.01 -18.05 -7.05
CA ALA A 41 -9.46 -18.65 -8.25
C ALA A 41 -7.95 -18.78 -8.06
N GLU A 42 -7.51 -19.94 -7.57
CA GLU A 42 -6.14 -20.40 -7.81
C GLU A 42 -6.01 -20.63 -9.32
N SER A 43 -5.45 -19.66 -10.02
CA SER A 43 -5.11 -19.80 -11.43
C SER A 43 -3.90 -20.73 -11.54
N ALA A 44 -4.16 -22.02 -11.73
CA ALA A 44 -3.18 -22.96 -12.24
C ALA A 44 -2.68 -22.44 -13.59
N ALA A 45 -1.40 -22.05 -13.65
CA ALA A 45 -0.74 -21.61 -14.86
C ALA A 45 -0.56 -22.81 -15.81
N ALA A 46 -1.58 -23.08 -16.63
CA ALA A 46 -1.40 -23.84 -17.86
C ALA A 46 -0.53 -23.00 -18.80
N GLY A 47 0.55 -23.60 -19.30
CA GLY A 47 1.67 -22.92 -19.95
C GLY A 47 1.24 -21.94 -21.04
N ALA A 48 1.51 -20.66 -20.81
CA ALA A 48 1.53 -19.68 -21.88
C ALA A 48 2.68 -20.04 -22.84
N VAL A 49 2.36 -20.25 -24.10
CA VAL A 49 3.32 -20.37 -25.20
C VAL A 49 3.74 -18.95 -25.60
N ALA A 50 5.04 -18.77 -25.89
CA ALA A 50 5.60 -17.48 -26.28
C ALA A 50 4.85 -16.96 -27.51
N PRO A 51 4.48 -15.68 -27.59
CA PRO A 51 4.08 -15.11 -28.87
C PRO A 51 5.26 -15.28 -29.84
N ALA A 52 4.98 -15.75 -31.06
CA ALA A 52 6.00 -16.00 -32.07
C ALA A 52 6.81 -14.70 -32.31
N GLY A 53 8.06 -14.68 -31.82
CA GLY A 53 8.98 -13.54 -31.92
C GLY A 53 8.89 -12.47 -30.82
N GLY A 54 8.12 -12.69 -29.75
CA GLY A 54 7.93 -11.71 -28.67
C GLY A 54 8.42 -12.16 -27.30
N ALA A 55 8.77 -11.20 -26.46
CA ALA A 55 9.00 -11.43 -25.03
C ALA A 55 7.67 -11.66 -24.30
N TYR A 56 7.64 -12.62 -23.38
CA TYR A 56 6.54 -12.81 -22.45
C TYR A 56 6.41 -11.63 -21.47
N GLY A 57 5.21 -11.49 -20.88
CA GLY A 57 4.88 -10.40 -19.97
C GLY A 57 5.61 -10.43 -18.63
N VAL A 58 5.74 -9.24 -18.05
CA VAL A 58 6.17 -9.04 -16.65
C VAL A 58 4.95 -8.57 -15.85
N PHE A 59 4.60 -9.32 -14.82
CA PHE A 59 3.46 -9.04 -13.95
C PHE A 59 3.95 -8.59 -12.57
N VAL A 60 3.29 -7.60 -11.99
CA VAL A 60 3.57 -7.12 -10.64
C VAL A 60 2.41 -7.54 -9.75
N SER A 61 2.73 -8.14 -8.59
CA SER A 61 1.75 -8.42 -7.55
C SER A 61 1.20 -7.10 -7.02
N LEU A 62 -0.12 -6.94 -7.04
CA LEU A 62 -0.81 -5.78 -6.50
C LEU A 62 -1.56 -6.19 -5.24
N PRO A 63 -1.67 -5.32 -4.22
CA PRO A 63 -2.48 -5.64 -3.07
C PRO A 63 -3.96 -5.71 -3.43
N ASP A 64 -4.63 -6.69 -2.85
CA ASP A 64 -6.07 -6.88 -3.01
C ASP A 64 -6.87 -6.25 -1.86
N GLY A 65 -8.07 -5.79 -2.19
CA GLY A 65 -9.02 -5.25 -1.23
C GLY A 65 -8.60 -3.90 -0.64
N PRO A 66 -9.29 -3.42 0.41
CA PRO A 66 -8.91 -2.20 1.09
C PRO A 66 -7.65 -2.42 1.95
N PRO A 67 -6.94 -1.33 2.32
CA PRO A 67 -5.89 -1.39 3.32
C PRO A 67 -6.39 -2.00 4.63
N ARG A 68 -5.60 -2.93 5.17
CA ARG A 68 -5.90 -3.66 6.40
C ARG A 68 -4.68 -3.70 7.30
N VAL A 69 -4.94 -3.86 8.59
CA VAL A 69 -3.92 -4.05 9.63
C VAL A 69 -4.17 -5.35 10.39
N HIS A 70 -3.08 -5.98 10.83
CA HIS A 70 -3.15 -7.12 11.73
C HIS A 70 -3.61 -6.67 13.11
N THR A 71 -4.53 -7.43 13.71
CA THR A 71 -5.06 -7.16 15.06
C THR A 71 -4.23 -7.81 16.17
N GLY A 72 -3.25 -8.64 15.83
CA GLY A 72 -2.53 -9.51 16.76
C GLY A 72 -3.26 -10.81 17.09
N GLU A 73 -4.56 -10.90 16.78
CA GLU A 73 -5.38 -12.08 16.97
C GLU A 73 -5.28 -13.06 15.81
N HIS A 74 -5.59 -14.33 16.08
CA HIS A 74 -5.71 -15.38 15.08
C HIS A 74 -7.09 -16.03 15.14
N ASP A 75 -7.64 -16.42 14.00
CA ASP A 75 -8.91 -17.13 13.96
C ASP A 75 -8.77 -18.60 14.43
N ALA A 76 -9.87 -19.34 14.46
CA ALA A 76 -9.88 -20.74 14.88
C ALA A 76 -9.00 -21.67 14.01
N MET A 77 -8.59 -21.23 12.83
CA MET A 77 -7.69 -21.95 11.92
C MET A 77 -6.24 -21.46 12.03
N GLY A 78 -5.93 -20.56 12.96
CA GLY A 78 -4.61 -19.98 13.15
C GLY A 78 -4.24 -18.94 12.09
N ARG A 79 -5.19 -18.42 11.32
CA ARG A 79 -4.92 -17.35 10.34
C ARG A 79 -4.99 -15.99 11.03
N PRO A 80 -4.12 -15.03 10.67
CA PRO A 80 -4.13 -13.72 11.30
C PRO A 80 -5.44 -12.98 11.02
N VAL A 81 -6.06 -12.44 12.06
CA VAL A 81 -7.25 -11.60 11.94
C VAL A 81 -6.81 -10.19 11.56
N THR A 82 -7.39 -9.69 10.48
CA THR A 82 -7.12 -8.34 9.97
C THR A 82 -8.39 -7.50 9.97
N VAL A 83 -8.23 -6.19 10.15
CA VAL A 83 -9.32 -5.22 10.10
C VAL A 83 -8.98 -4.12 9.11
N SER A 84 -9.97 -3.64 8.36
CA SER A 84 -9.76 -2.52 7.44
C SER A 84 -9.85 -1.20 8.18
N CYS A 85 -8.96 -0.26 7.87
CA CYS A 85 -8.92 1.04 8.54
C CYS A 85 -10.25 1.80 8.41
N VAL A 86 -10.91 1.69 7.25
CA VAL A 86 -12.18 2.37 6.99
C VAL A 86 -13.33 1.86 7.84
N SER A 87 -13.26 0.65 8.42
CA SER A 87 -14.33 0.15 9.29
C SER A 87 -14.55 1.03 10.51
N CYS A 88 -13.53 1.79 10.93
CA CYS A 88 -13.60 2.76 12.01
C CYS A 88 -13.42 4.20 11.52
N HIS A 89 -12.51 4.44 10.56
CA HIS A 89 -12.16 5.79 10.11
C HIS A 89 -13.20 6.49 9.23
N THR A 90 -14.25 5.80 8.76
CA THR A 90 -15.37 6.46 8.05
C THR A 90 -16.23 7.33 8.97
N SER A 91 -16.24 7.07 10.28
CA SER A 91 -17.09 7.78 11.25
C SER A 91 -16.29 8.57 12.29
N MET A 92 -15.01 8.82 12.04
CA MET A 92 -14.10 9.48 12.99
C MET A 92 -13.35 10.63 12.33
N GLU A 93 -13.14 11.72 13.07
CA GLU A 93 -12.32 12.83 12.59
C GLU A 93 -10.84 12.43 12.54
N PRO A 94 -10.14 12.60 11.41
CA PRO A 94 -8.74 12.22 11.28
C PRO A 94 -7.82 13.09 12.15
N ASN A 95 -6.98 12.45 12.97
CA ASN A 95 -5.93 13.16 13.69
C ASN A 95 -4.64 13.21 12.86
N LEU A 96 -4.41 14.33 12.17
CA LEU A 96 -3.23 14.53 11.31
C LEU A 96 -1.89 14.54 12.07
N ALA A 97 -1.93 14.80 13.38
CA ALA A 97 -0.75 14.84 14.24
C ALA A 97 -0.37 13.47 14.80
N ARG A 98 -1.21 12.43 14.63
CA ARG A 98 -0.95 11.09 15.19
C ARG A 98 0.26 10.45 14.51
N ARG A 99 1.34 10.19 15.26
CA ARG A 99 2.59 9.57 14.76
C ARG A 99 2.85 8.19 15.33
N THR A 100 2.07 7.76 16.32
CA THR A 100 2.23 6.44 16.93
C THR A 100 0.87 5.76 17.06
N ALA A 101 0.86 4.43 17.06
CA ALA A 101 -0.32 3.65 17.41
C ALA A 101 -0.65 3.72 18.92
N ALA A 102 0.30 4.19 19.74
CA ALA A 102 0.24 4.18 21.21
C ALA A 102 -0.42 5.44 21.81
N ASP A 103 -0.77 6.44 21.00
CA ASP A 103 -1.31 7.69 21.54
C ASP A 103 -2.83 7.54 21.87
N PRO A 104 -3.29 7.98 23.06
CA PRO A 104 -4.69 7.84 23.48
C PRO A 104 -5.72 8.58 22.59
N PRO A 105 -6.99 8.12 22.57
CA PRO A 105 -7.51 6.92 23.24
C PRO A 105 -7.15 5.63 22.48
N MET A 106 -6.44 4.74 23.17
CA MET A 106 -5.80 3.48 22.74
C MET A 106 -6.77 2.35 22.34
N GLN A 107 -8.07 2.62 22.21
CA GLN A 107 -9.07 1.56 22.24
C GLN A 107 -9.06 0.68 20.97
N PHE A 108 -8.62 1.23 19.82
CA PHE A 108 -8.82 0.58 18.52
C PHE A 108 -7.55 0.30 17.71
N HIS A 109 -6.36 0.72 18.17
CA HIS A 109 -5.07 0.43 17.52
C HIS A 109 -4.21 -0.57 18.31
N GLN A 110 -4.81 -1.34 19.21
CA GLN A 110 -4.09 -2.35 19.99
C GLN A 110 -3.49 -3.40 19.05
N GLY A 111 -2.23 -3.77 19.28
CA GLY A 111 -1.51 -4.72 18.43
C GLY A 111 -0.91 -4.11 17.14
N LEU A 112 -1.32 -2.91 16.72
CA LEU A 112 -0.70 -2.23 15.58
C LEU A 112 0.68 -1.69 15.99
N THR A 113 1.74 -2.19 15.37
CA THR A 113 3.07 -1.61 15.49
C THR A 113 3.26 -0.56 14.41
N TYR A 114 3.64 0.65 14.81
CA TYR A 114 3.96 1.73 13.88
C TYR A 114 5.36 2.26 14.16
N ALA A 115 6.28 2.02 13.22
CA ALA A 115 7.70 2.32 13.31
C ALA A 115 8.23 2.80 11.96
N HIS A 116 7.61 3.85 11.41
CA HIS A 116 8.01 4.45 10.13
C HIS A 116 8.54 5.89 10.30
N GLY A 117 9.34 6.11 11.34
CA GLY A 117 9.93 7.42 11.66
C GLY A 117 8.91 8.40 12.25
N GLN A 118 8.90 9.64 11.78
CA GLN A 118 8.01 10.70 12.27
C GLN A 118 6.78 10.91 11.37
N LEU A 119 6.47 9.97 10.47
CA LEU A 119 5.30 10.08 9.58
C LEU A 119 4.00 9.81 10.34
N SER A 120 2.89 10.42 9.94
CA SER A 120 1.55 10.03 10.41
C SER A 120 0.90 9.06 9.44
N CYS A 121 -0.19 8.42 9.85
CA CYS A 121 -0.99 7.57 8.96
C CYS A 121 -1.40 8.31 7.68
N VAL A 122 -1.71 9.61 7.82
CA VAL A 122 -2.15 10.50 6.74
C VAL A 122 -1.00 11.07 5.88
N SER A 123 0.25 10.67 6.18
CA SER A 123 1.37 10.85 5.25
C SER A 123 1.28 9.87 4.08
N CYS A 124 0.62 8.73 4.27
CA CYS A 124 0.44 7.70 3.23
C CYS A 124 -1.03 7.51 2.84
N HIS A 125 -1.98 7.67 3.76
CA HIS A 125 -3.41 7.51 3.49
C HIS A 125 -4.12 8.85 3.36
N ASN A 126 -5.21 8.91 2.59
CA ASN A 126 -6.04 10.11 2.59
C ASN A 126 -6.86 10.19 3.88
N PRO A 127 -6.89 11.37 4.55
CA PRO A 127 -7.59 11.53 5.82
C PRO A 127 -9.10 11.29 5.69
N HIS A 128 -9.71 11.61 4.55
CA HIS A 128 -11.15 11.44 4.35
C HIS A 128 -11.51 10.13 3.63
N ASP A 129 -10.52 9.36 3.18
CA ASP A 129 -10.73 8.06 2.58
C ASP A 129 -9.48 7.19 2.73
N TYR A 130 -9.46 6.38 3.79
CA TYR A 130 -8.33 5.51 4.09
C TYR A 130 -8.19 4.34 3.10
N ASN A 131 -9.14 4.14 2.17
CA ASN A 131 -8.99 3.19 1.07
C ASN A 131 -8.06 3.70 -0.05
N THR A 132 -7.71 4.98 -0.02
CA THR A 132 -6.82 5.59 -1.00
C THR A 132 -5.53 6.06 -0.36
N LEU A 133 -4.53 6.20 -1.21
CA LEU A 133 -3.19 6.64 -0.88
C LEU A 133 -3.03 8.12 -1.24
N ARG A 134 -2.20 8.83 -0.49
CA ARG A 134 -2.02 10.28 -0.60
C ARG A 134 -0.62 10.67 -1.06
N LEU A 135 -0.50 11.23 -2.25
CA LEU A 135 0.76 11.80 -2.71
C LEU A 135 1.14 13.06 -1.92
N ALA A 136 2.40 13.47 -2.00
CA ALA A 136 2.98 14.57 -1.23
C ALA A 136 2.35 15.93 -1.57
N ASP A 137 1.83 16.09 -2.78
CA ASP A 137 1.03 17.24 -3.23
C ASP A 137 -0.43 17.19 -2.75
N GLY A 138 -0.82 16.09 -2.11
CA GLY A 138 -2.18 15.83 -1.62
C GLY A 138 -3.08 15.08 -2.60
N ALA A 139 -2.60 14.71 -3.79
CA ALA A 139 -3.40 13.94 -4.75
C ALA A 139 -3.71 12.54 -4.22
N ALA A 140 -4.91 12.05 -4.51
CA ALA A 140 -5.31 10.69 -4.17
C ALA A 140 -4.93 9.71 -5.29
N VAL A 141 -4.36 8.57 -4.92
CA VAL A 141 -4.14 7.42 -5.82
C VAL A 141 -4.78 6.16 -5.23
N PRO A 142 -5.26 5.22 -6.05
CA PRO A 142 -5.88 4.00 -5.57
C PRO A 142 -4.86 3.11 -4.83
N TYR A 143 -5.33 2.31 -3.87
CA TYR A 143 -4.45 1.48 -3.03
C TYR A 143 -3.44 0.59 -3.79
N PRO A 144 -3.78 -0.03 -4.94
CA PRO A 144 -2.81 -0.79 -5.73
C PRO A 144 -1.57 0.00 -6.18
N GLU A 145 -1.61 1.34 -6.18
CA GLU A 145 -0.47 2.21 -6.51
C GLU A 145 0.52 2.40 -5.35
N VAL A 146 0.67 1.38 -4.48
CA VAL A 146 1.66 1.38 -3.39
C VAL A 146 3.08 1.72 -3.87
N MET A 147 3.46 1.26 -5.06
CA MET A 147 4.78 1.54 -5.64
C MET A 147 4.96 3.04 -5.89
N THR A 148 3.95 3.69 -6.47
CA THR A 148 3.93 5.15 -6.70
C THR A 148 4.06 5.87 -5.37
N MET A 149 3.24 5.52 -4.38
CA MET A 149 3.27 6.11 -3.04
C MET A 149 4.65 6.01 -2.39
N CYS A 150 5.22 4.80 -2.30
CA CYS A 150 6.48 4.56 -1.62
C CYS A 150 7.66 5.26 -2.32
N SER A 151 7.60 5.38 -3.65
CA SER A 151 8.69 5.96 -4.47
C SER A 151 8.95 7.44 -4.19
N GLN A 152 7.98 8.15 -3.59
CA GLN A 152 8.11 9.56 -3.22
C GLN A 152 9.25 9.81 -2.23
N CYS A 153 9.55 8.83 -1.37
CA CYS A 153 10.61 8.92 -0.37
C CYS A 153 11.69 7.84 -0.56
N HIS A 154 11.32 6.64 -1.01
CA HIS A 154 12.22 5.51 -1.20
C HIS A 154 12.78 5.43 -2.63
N ALA A 155 13.23 6.56 -3.16
CA ALA A 155 13.67 6.67 -4.55
C ALA A 155 14.80 5.68 -4.93
N PRO A 156 15.84 5.42 -4.09
CA PRO A 156 16.85 4.43 -4.42
C PRO A 156 16.27 3.02 -4.56
N GLN A 157 15.39 2.60 -3.64
CA GLN A 157 14.75 1.29 -3.69
C GLN A 157 13.80 1.18 -4.88
N ALA A 158 13.05 2.24 -5.19
CA ALA A 158 12.17 2.30 -6.36
C ALA A 158 12.96 2.22 -7.67
N ARG A 159 14.12 2.88 -7.77
CA ARG A 159 15.04 2.77 -8.91
C ARG A 159 15.55 1.34 -9.05
N ASP A 160 16.08 0.77 -7.98
CA ASP A 160 16.65 -0.59 -8.00
C ASP A 160 15.57 -1.64 -8.30
N TRP A 161 14.35 -1.42 -7.80
CA TRP A 161 13.19 -2.20 -8.18
C TRP A 161 12.89 -2.02 -9.67
N THR A 162 12.85 -0.81 -10.22
CA THR A 162 12.54 -0.61 -11.64
C THR A 162 13.49 -1.39 -12.55
N TYR A 163 14.76 -1.49 -12.19
CA TYR A 163 15.78 -2.25 -12.93
C TYR A 163 15.90 -3.72 -12.52
N GLY A 164 15.06 -4.21 -11.60
CA GLY A 164 15.01 -5.62 -11.20
C GLY A 164 16.08 -6.04 -10.18
N ALA A 165 16.86 -5.12 -9.63
CA ALA A 165 17.80 -5.39 -8.54
C ALA A 165 17.11 -5.52 -7.17
N HIS A 166 15.84 -5.12 -7.06
CA HIS A 166 15.06 -5.16 -5.83
C HIS A 166 13.61 -5.67 -6.04
N GLY A 167 12.96 -6.09 -4.94
CA GLY A 167 11.58 -6.62 -4.92
C GLY A 167 11.44 -7.96 -5.61
N GLY A 168 11.81 -9.03 -4.88
CA GLY A 168 12.01 -10.39 -5.38
C GLY A 168 11.11 -10.84 -6.53
N MET A 169 11.68 -11.63 -7.44
CA MET A 169 11.02 -12.09 -8.66
C MET A 169 10.96 -13.61 -8.74
N THR A 170 9.94 -14.11 -9.43
CA THR A 170 9.77 -15.53 -9.80
C THR A 170 9.47 -15.64 -11.30
N GLY A 171 9.57 -16.85 -11.84
CA GLY A 171 9.45 -17.08 -13.29
C GLY A 171 10.78 -16.93 -14.02
N TYR A 172 10.76 -16.40 -15.23
CA TYR A 172 11.92 -16.43 -16.13
C TYR A 172 12.71 -15.11 -16.11
N TRP A 173 14.04 -15.24 -16.01
CA TRP A 173 14.96 -14.12 -16.23
C TRP A 173 15.07 -13.77 -17.73
N ASP A 174 14.98 -14.77 -18.61
CA ASP A 174 14.93 -14.59 -20.05
C ASP A 174 13.47 -14.56 -20.50
N LEU A 175 12.97 -13.36 -20.83
CA LEU A 175 11.59 -13.17 -21.24
C LEU A 175 11.30 -13.75 -22.62
N SER A 176 12.26 -14.30 -23.36
CA SER A 176 11.95 -15.13 -24.53
C SER A 176 11.49 -16.55 -24.15
N ARG A 177 11.73 -16.95 -22.90
CA ARG A 177 11.51 -18.32 -22.41
C ARG A 177 10.29 -18.48 -21.51
N GLY A 178 9.78 -17.40 -20.92
CA GLY A 178 8.54 -17.41 -20.16
C GLY A 178 8.28 -16.08 -19.45
N ALA A 179 7.10 -15.99 -18.82
CA ALA A 179 6.69 -14.81 -18.07
C ALA A 179 7.48 -14.64 -16.76
N ARG A 180 7.46 -13.42 -16.24
CA ARG A 180 8.07 -13.06 -14.94
C ARG A 180 7.05 -12.43 -14.02
N HIS A 181 7.06 -12.81 -12.75
CA HIS A 181 6.27 -12.19 -11.70
C HIS A 181 7.18 -11.46 -10.72
N ARG A 182 6.79 -10.25 -10.36
CA ARG A 182 7.53 -9.34 -9.49
C ARG A 182 6.69 -9.00 -8.27
N LYS A 183 7.37 -8.86 -7.13
CA LYS A 183 6.74 -8.44 -5.89
C LYS A 183 6.63 -6.91 -5.80
N SER A 184 5.57 -6.42 -5.17
CA SER A 184 5.44 -5.03 -4.71
C SER A 184 6.27 -4.80 -3.44
N CYS A 185 6.39 -3.54 -3.01
CA CYS A 185 7.04 -3.19 -1.74
C CYS A 185 6.44 -3.94 -0.55
N ILE A 186 5.10 -4.03 -0.51
CA ILE A 186 4.37 -4.55 0.65
C ILE A 186 4.19 -6.07 0.66
N ASP A 187 4.65 -6.76 -0.39
CA ASP A 187 4.71 -8.23 -0.38
C ASP A 187 5.84 -8.74 0.54
N CYS A 188 6.81 -7.88 0.87
CA CYS A 188 7.95 -8.21 1.70
C CYS A 188 8.07 -7.31 2.93
N HIS A 189 7.67 -6.05 2.85
CA HIS A 189 7.73 -5.09 3.95
C HIS A 189 6.34 -4.86 4.56
N ASP A 190 6.25 -4.83 5.89
CA ASP A 190 5.08 -4.25 6.57
C ASP A 190 5.12 -2.72 6.38
N PRO A 191 4.14 -2.09 5.70
CA PRO A 191 4.17 -0.64 5.47
C PRO A 191 4.12 0.19 6.76
N HIS A 192 3.69 -0.37 7.90
CA HIS A 192 3.69 0.33 9.19
C HIS A 192 4.98 0.14 9.98
N ALA A 193 5.74 -0.92 9.71
CA ALA A 193 7.03 -1.24 10.32
C ALA A 193 7.98 -1.88 9.30
N PRO A 194 8.45 -1.11 8.29
CA PRO A 194 9.06 -1.69 7.09
C PRO A 194 10.47 -2.25 7.29
N ALA A 195 11.13 -1.95 8.40
CA ALA A 195 12.45 -2.49 8.67
C ALA A 195 12.39 -4.01 8.87
N PHE A 196 13.24 -4.75 8.14
CA PHE A 196 13.38 -6.18 8.39
C PHE A 196 13.98 -6.43 9.77
N PRO A 197 13.53 -7.47 10.49
CA PRO A 197 14.17 -7.87 11.73
C PRO A 197 15.61 -8.33 11.44
N SER A 198 16.52 -7.99 12.35
CA SER A 198 17.87 -8.54 12.32
C SER A 198 17.79 -10.06 12.46
N MET A 199 18.44 -10.77 11.54
CA MET A 199 18.49 -12.22 11.53
C MET A 199 19.92 -12.69 11.77
N THR A 200 20.09 -13.65 12.68
CA THR A 200 21.38 -14.31 12.89
C THR A 200 21.67 -15.18 11.66
N PRO A 201 22.80 -14.96 10.95
CA PRO A 201 23.19 -15.84 9.85
C PRO A 201 23.29 -17.28 10.35
N THR A 202 22.65 -18.20 9.64
CA THR A 202 22.84 -19.64 9.88
C THR A 202 24.21 -20.10 9.34
N PHE A 203 24.51 -21.38 9.52
CA PHE A 203 25.71 -21.99 8.93
C PHE A 203 25.83 -21.65 7.45
N LYS A 204 27.08 -21.49 6.98
CA LYS A 204 27.37 -21.20 5.58
C LYS A 204 26.65 -22.20 4.65
N PRO A 205 26.20 -21.77 3.46
CA PRO A 205 25.74 -22.71 2.44
C PRO A 205 26.79 -23.81 2.21
N VAL A 206 26.33 -25.05 2.10
CA VAL A 206 27.20 -26.16 1.71
C VAL A 206 27.49 -26.00 0.23
N ASP A 207 28.57 -25.30 -0.09
CA ASP A 207 29.03 -25.16 -1.46
C ASP A 207 29.71 -26.46 -1.90
N ARG A 208 29.24 -27.02 -3.02
CA ARG A 208 29.83 -28.20 -3.65
C ARG A 208 31.32 -28.01 -4.01
N PHE A 209 31.75 -26.77 -4.20
CA PHE A 209 33.13 -26.39 -4.51
C PHE A 209 33.97 -26.13 -3.25
N LEU A 210 33.36 -26.01 -2.06
CA LEU A 210 34.07 -25.87 -0.78
C LEU A 210 34.23 -27.21 -0.04
N THR A 211 33.73 -28.31 -0.61
CA THR A 211 34.00 -29.65 -0.10
C THR A 211 35.35 -30.09 -0.67
N PRO A 212 36.37 -30.40 0.17
CA PRO A 212 37.61 -30.94 -0.35
C PRO A 212 37.29 -32.21 -1.16
N HIS A 213 37.71 -32.26 -2.42
CA HIS A 213 37.73 -33.53 -3.15
C HIS A 213 38.51 -34.52 -2.27
N ARG A 214 37.83 -35.55 -1.76
CA ARG A 214 38.51 -36.66 -1.10
C ARG A 214 39.35 -37.34 -2.17
N THR A 215 40.62 -36.98 -2.26
CA THR A 215 41.63 -37.71 -3.02
C THR A 215 41.87 -39.03 -2.28
N GLY A 216 41.02 -40.01 -2.53
CA GLY A 216 41.03 -41.25 -1.76
C GLY A 216 39.95 -42.22 -2.20
N GLY A 217 39.86 -42.46 -3.51
CA GLY A 217 39.19 -43.62 -4.08
C GLY A 217 40.22 -44.34 -4.93
N ALA A 218 40.86 -45.36 -4.36
CA ALA A 218 41.57 -46.35 -5.15
C ALA A 218 40.54 -47.00 -6.06
N HIS A 219 40.66 -46.77 -7.37
CA HIS A 219 40.08 -47.65 -8.35
C HIS A 219 41.05 -48.84 -8.46
N GLU A 220 40.70 -49.95 -7.81
CA GLU A 220 41.07 -51.29 -8.26
C GLU A 220 40.15 -51.69 -9.42
#